data_AF-A0A556PPD9-F1
#
_entry.id   AF-A0A556PPD9-F1
#
_cell.length_a   1.000
_cell.length_b   1.000
_cell.length_c   1.000
_cell.angle_alpha   90.00
_cell.angle_beta   90.00
_cell.angle_gamma   90.00
#
_symmetry.space_group_name_H-M   'P 1'
#
loop_
_entity.id
_entity.type
_entity.pdbx_description
1 polymer ?
#
loop_
_entity_poly.entity_id
_entity_poly.type
_entity_poly.pdbx_seq_one_letter_code
_entity_poly.pdbx_strand_id
1 'polypeptide(L)'
;MKKIYLIMISVALTTLAILGGNWLYNNYTAKGGAVVLITDKVIEDERFLVEINYQPYEVPEEEIELVEVHPSAWNLIVVEEEYEISYHQRFFDKYKRIINLKNH
;
A
#
# COMPACT_ATOMS: atom_id res chain seq x y z
N MET A 1 -14.45 29.96 32.55
CA MET A 1 -15.43 29.07 31.86
C MET A 1 -15.11 28.85 30.37
N LYS A 2 -14.98 29.88 29.51
CA LYS A 2 -14.69 29.72 28.07
C LYS A 2 -13.48 28.82 27.72
N LYS A 3 -12.37 28.91 28.47
CA LYS A 3 -11.17 28.09 28.23
C LYS A 3 -11.40 26.58 28.42
N ILE A 4 -12.20 26.21 29.42
CA ILE A 4 -12.51 24.79 29.71
C ILE A 4 -13.37 24.21 28.59
N TYR A 5 -14.34 24.96 28.07
CA TYR A 5 -15.14 24.55 26.92
C TYR A 5 -14.29 24.33 25.66
N LEU A 6 -13.32 25.21 25.38
CA LEU A 6 -12.41 25.03 24.24
C LEU A 6 -11.56 23.77 24.37
N ILE A 7 -11.06 23.48 25.57
CA ILE A 7 -10.31 22.24 25.85
C ILE A 7 -11.21 21.02 25.62
N MET A 8 -12.43 21.03 26.16
CA MET A 8 -13.38 19.92 25.99
C MET A 8 -13.75 19.69 24.53
N ILE A 9 -13.99 20.76 23.76
CA ILE A 9 -14.27 20.67 22.32
C ILE A 9 -13.07 20.11 21.56
N SER A 10 -11.85 20.57 21.87
CA SER A 10 -10.64 20.04 21.26
C SER A 10 -10.48 18.55 21.55
N VAL A 11 -10.65 18.13 22.81
CA VAL A 11 -10.55 16.71 23.19
C VAL A 11 -11.62 15.88 22.48
N ALA A 12 -12.86 16.37 22.39
CA ALA A 12 -13.94 15.67 21.70
C ALA A 12 -13.64 15.51 20.20
N LEU A 13 -13.16 16.56 19.53
CA LEU A 13 -12.79 16.52 18.11
C LEU A 13 -11.63 15.56 17.86
N THR A 14 -10.57 15.63 18.67
CA THR A 14 -9.43 14.71 18.56
C THR A 14 -9.87 13.26 18.79
N THR A 15 -10.74 13.02 19.77
CA THR A 15 -11.27 11.68 20.04
C THR A 15 -12.08 11.14 18.86
N LEU A 16 -12.96 11.97 18.27
CA LEU A 16 -13.71 11.58 17.08
C LEU A 16 -12.81 11.33 15.88
N ALA A 17 -11.76 12.13 15.69
CA ALA A 17 -10.78 11.94 14.62
C ALA A 17 -10.00 10.62 14.79
N ILE A 18 -9.55 10.31 16.01
CA ILE A 18 -8.85 9.05 16.31
C ILE A 18 -9.77 7.85 16.11
N LEU A 19 -10.99 7.89 16.67
CA LEU A 19 -11.94 6.79 16.54
C LEU A 19 -12.39 6.58 15.09
N GLY A 20 -12.71 7.67 14.39
CA GLY A 20 -13.08 7.64 12.97
C GLY A 20 -11.93 7.14 12.09
N GLY A 21 -10.71 7.65 12.32
CA GLY A 21 -9.51 7.20 11.60
C GLY A 21 -9.20 5.73 11.83
N ASN A 22 -9.26 5.26 13.08
CA ASN A 22 -9.05 3.85 13.40
C ASN A 22 -10.14 2.95 12.79
N TRP A 23 -11.40 3.40 12.79
CA TRP A 23 -12.48 2.68 12.14
C TRP A 23 -12.26 2.58 10.63
N LEU A 24 -11.88 3.68 9.96
CA LEU A 24 -11.57 3.69 8.53
C LEU A 24 -10.39 2.77 8.20
N TYR A 25 -9.30 2.84 8.95
CA TYR A 25 -8.11 2.02 8.72
C TYR A 25 -8.41 0.52 8.80
N ASN A 26 -9.24 0.11 9.76
CA ASN A 26 -9.55 -1.31 9.98
C ASN A 26 -10.61 -1.86 9.04
N ASN A 27 -11.54 -1.03 8.56
CA ASN A 27 -12.67 -1.49 7.74
C ASN A 27 -12.47 -1.26 6.24
N TYR A 28 -11.54 -0.37 5.85
CA TYR A 28 -11.30 -0.05 4.45
C TYR A 28 -9.96 -0.60 3.97
N THR A 29 -10.04 -1.65 3.16
CA THR A 29 -8.89 -2.26 2.49
C THR A 29 -9.22 -2.42 1.02
N ALA A 30 -8.47 -1.72 0.16
CA ALA A 30 -8.52 -1.92 -1.28
C ALA A 30 -7.82 -3.25 -1.61
N LYS A 31 -8.38 -4.02 -2.53
CA LYS A 31 -7.80 -5.27 -3.03
C LYS A 31 -7.89 -5.27 -4.54
N GLY A 32 -6.87 -5.81 -5.19
CA GLY A 32 -6.83 -5.92 -6.65
C GLY A 32 -5.86 -7.00 -7.08
N GLY A 33 -5.87 -7.27 -8.38
CA GLY A 33 -4.90 -8.15 -9.03
C GLY A 33 -4.56 -7.62 -10.41
N ALA A 34 -3.33 -7.87 -10.85
CA ALA A 34 -2.83 -7.45 -12.15
C ALA A 34 -1.66 -8.32 -12.59
N VAL A 35 -1.39 -8.31 -13.90
CA VAL A 35 -0.11 -8.78 -14.44
C VAL A 35 0.84 -7.59 -14.47
N VAL A 36 2.03 -7.77 -13.91
CA VAL A 36 3.04 -6.72 -13.78
C VAL A 36 4.41 -7.23 -14.19
N LEU A 37 5.19 -6.35 -14.82
CA LEU A 37 6.63 -6.54 -15.02
C LEU A 37 7.36 -5.96 -13.81
N ILE A 38 8.24 -6.74 -13.18
CA ILE A 38 9.08 -6.24 -12.09
C ILE A 38 10.35 -5.62 -12.68
N THR A 39 10.57 -4.33 -12.48
CA THR A 39 11.68 -3.58 -13.10
C THR A 39 12.86 -3.36 -12.17
N ASP A 40 12.64 -3.28 -10.85
CA ASP A 40 13.72 -3.14 -9.87
C ASP A 40 13.32 -3.63 -8.47
N LYS A 41 14.31 -3.73 -7.57
CA LYS A 41 14.22 -4.19 -6.19
C LYS A 41 14.89 -3.18 -5.26
N VAL A 42 14.10 -2.54 -4.41
CA VAL A 42 14.53 -1.47 -3.49
C VAL A 42 14.28 -1.89 -2.04
N ILE A 43 15.21 -1.56 -1.14
CA ILE A 43 14.99 -1.68 0.31
C ILE A 43 15.02 -0.27 0.92
N GLU A 44 13.88 0.17 1.46
CA GLU A 44 13.70 1.50 2.06
C GLU A 44 12.98 1.34 3.41
N ASP A 45 13.49 1.97 4.48
CA ASP A 45 12.89 1.92 5.83
C ASP A 45 12.55 0.49 6.32
N GLU A 46 13.46 -0.46 6.11
CA GLU A 46 13.29 -1.90 6.44
C GLU A 46 12.17 -2.60 5.64
N ARG A 47 11.63 -1.95 4.60
CA ARG A 47 10.63 -2.53 3.69
C ARG A 47 11.31 -3.05 2.43
N PHE A 48 10.83 -4.19 1.97
CA PHE A 48 11.24 -4.80 0.72
C PHE A 48 10.25 -4.36 -0.35
N LEU A 49 10.70 -3.51 -1.26
CA LEU A 49 9.88 -2.90 -2.30
C LEU A 49 10.34 -3.41 -3.67
N VAL A 50 9.39 -3.60 -4.57
CA VAL A 50 9.67 -3.88 -5.98
C VAL A 50 9.01 -2.82 -6.83
N GLU A 51 9.72 -2.36 -7.85
CA GLU A 51 9.16 -1.48 -8.88
C GLU A 51 8.39 -2.35 -9.87
N ILE A 52 7.13 -2.00 -10.11
CA ILE A 52 6.24 -2.72 -11.01
C ILE A 52 5.74 -1.82 -12.13
N ASN A 53 5.57 -2.42 -13.31
CA ASN A 53 4.91 -1.81 -14.46
C ASN A 53 3.71 -2.67 -14.88
N TYR A 54 2.52 -2.07 -14.98
CA TYR A 54 1.26 -2.79 -15.24
C TYR A 54 1.09 -3.15 -16.73
N GLN A 55 0.67 -4.40 -17.01
CA GLN A 55 0.42 -4.91 -18.38
C GLN A 55 -1.06 -5.29 -18.61
N PRO A 56 -1.64 -5.14 -19.82
CA PRO A 56 -1.17 -4.37 -20.97
C PRO A 56 -1.92 -3.03 -21.09
N TYR A 57 -1.18 -1.93 -21.26
CA TYR A 57 -1.57 -0.84 -22.17
C TYR A 57 -3.00 -0.24 -22.05
N GLU A 58 -3.36 0.33 -20.91
CA GLU A 58 -4.37 1.43 -20.88
C GLU A 58 -3.93 2.63 -20.05
N VAL A 59 -2.71 2.61 -19.49
CA VAL A 59 -2.10 3.79 -18.85
C VAL A 59 -1.06 4.34 -19.83
N PRO A 60 -1.29 5.53 -20.42
CA PRO A 60 -0.44 6.10 -21.48
C PRO A 60 0.93 6.62 -21.00
N GLU A 61 1.27 6.41 -19.73
CA GLU A 61 2.55 6.75 -19.12
C GLU A 61 3.03 5.52 -18.36
N GLU A 62 4.34 5.22 -18.43
CA GLU A 62 4.99 4.16 -17.66
C GLU A 62 4.84 4.46 -16.16
N GLU A 63 3.68 4.13 -15.59
CA GLU A 63 3.41 4.34 -14.17
C GLU A 63 4.15 3.25 -13.40
N ILE A 64 5.41 3.56 -13.08
CA ILE A 64 6.23 2.75 -12.18
C ILE A 64 5.70 2.97 -10.76
N GLU A 65 5.20 1.90 -10.16
CA GLU A 65 4.75 1.91 -8.78
C GLU A 65 5.67 1.06 -7.90
N LEU A 66 5.99 1.55 -6.71
CA LEU A 66 6.64 0.76 -5.67
C LEU A 66 5.60 -0.03 -4.89
N VAL A 67 5.75 -1.35 -4.85
CA VAL A 67 4.88 -2.22 -4.08
C VAL A 67 5.68 -3.06 -3.08
N GLU A 68 5.12 -3.23 -1.89
CA GLU A 68 5.75 -3.94 -0.79
C GLU A 68 5.57 -5.45 -0.95
N VAL A 69 6.66 -6.18 -0.78
CA VAL A 69 6.69 -7.65 -0.81
C VAL A 69 7.09 -8.20 0.54
N HIS A 70 6.58 -9.39 0.85
CA HIS A 70 6.98 -10.07 2.08
C HIS A 70 8.46 -10.46 2.00
N PRO A 71 9.27 -10.32 3.08
CA PRO A 71 10.70 -10.65 3.06
C PRO A 71 11.00 -12.08 2.58
N SER A 72 10.09 -13.03 2.85
CA SER A 72 10.26 -14.42 2.39
C SER A 72 10.14 -14.59 0.88
N ALA A 73 9.43 -13.69 0.19
CA ALA A 73 9.29 -13.71 -1.26
C ALA A 73 10.45 -12.98 -1.95
N TRP A 74 11.24 -12.18 -1.21
CA TRP A 74 12.30 -11.35 -1.78
C TRP A 74 13.26 -12.12 -2.69
N ASN A 75 13.77 -13.26 -2.23
CA ASN A 75 14.73 -14.05 -3.01
C ASN A 75 14.10 -14.86 -4.15
N LEU A 76 12.78 -14.92 -4.21
CA LEU A 76 12.04 -15.63 -5.25
C LEU A 76 11.68 -14.72 -6.43
N ILE A 77 11.82 -13.41 -6.26
CA ILE A 77 11.50 -12.41 -7.28
C ILE A 77 12.72 -12.15 -8.15
N VAL A 78 12.54 -12.37 -9.44
CA VAL A 78 13.49 -12.06 -10.51
C VAL A 78 13.06 -10.75 -11.19
N VAL A 79 14.02 -9.89 -11.49
CA VAL A 79 13.82 -8.62 -12.18
C VAL A 79 13.74 -8.87 -13.69
N GLU A 80 12.99 -8.05 -14.42
CA GLU A 80 12.64 -8.21 -15.84
C GLU A 80 11.74 -9.43 -16.14
N GLU A 81 11.06 -9.97 -15.12
CA GLU A 81 10.06 -11.04 -15.28
C GLU A 81 8.65 -10.54 -14.99
N GLU A 82 7.68 -11.20 -15.64
CA GLU A 82 6.25 -10.93 -15.47
C GLU A 82 5.65 -11.78 -14.35
N TYR A 83 4.82 -11.14 -13.53
CA TYR A 83 4.14 -11.78 -12.42
C TYR A 83 2.66 -11.42 -12.42
N GLU A 84 1.83 -12.43 -12.18
CA GLU A 84 0.47 -12.22 -11.74
C GLU A 84 0.49 -11.95 -10.23
N ILE A 85 0.12 -10.73 -9.84
CA ILE A 85 0.11 -10.28 -8.45
C ILE A 85 -1.33 -10.11 -7.95
N SER A 86 -1.52 -10.41 -6.67
CA SER A 86 -2.69 -9.96 -5.90
C SER A 86 -2.21 -9.09 -4.76
N TYR A 87 -2.82 -7.92 -4.58
CA TYR A 87 -2.38 -6.96 -3.57
C TYR A 87 -3.54 -6.49 -2.68
N HIS A 88 -3.18 -5.95 -1.52
CA HIS A 88 -4.05 -5.08 -0.75
C HIS A 88 -3.38 -3.76 -0.39
N GLN A 89 -4.18 -2.75 -0.08
CA GLN A 89 -3.70 -1.51 0.53
C GLN A 89 -4.74 -1.02 1.52
N ARG A 90 -4.33 -0.77 2.78
CA ARG A 90 -5.19 -0.09 3.74
C ARG A 90 -5.13 1.41 3.49
N PHE A 91 -6.15 2.11 3.95
CA PHE A 91 -6.37 3.53 3.64
C PHE A 91 -5.18 4.46 3.96
N PHE A 92 -4.35 4.13 4.95
CA PHE A 92 -3.18 4.93 5.35
C PHE A 92 -1.84 4.24 5.05
N ASP A 93 -1.83 3.11 4.36
CA ASP A 93 -0.58 2.43 4.00
C ASP A 93 0.08 3.14 2.81
N LYS A 94 1.39 3.41 2.92
CA LYS A 94 2.17 4.12 1.87
C LYS A 94 2.27 3.32 0.56
N TYR A 95 2.34 1.99 0.65
CA TYR A 95 2.49 1.09 -0.50
C TYR A 95 1.40 0.03 -0.51
N LYS A 96 1.02 -0.42 -1.71
CA LYS A 96 0.30 -1.69 -1.86
C LYS A 96 1.19 -2.83 -1.40
N ARG A 97 0.62 -3.82 -0.72
CA ARG A 97 1.33 -5.03 -0.30
C ARG A 97 0.89 -6.22 -1.13
N ILE A 98 1.85 -6.90 -1.74
CA ILE A 98 1.62 -8.14 -2.48
C ILE A 98 1.30 -9.27 -1.49
N ILE A 99 0.17 -9.93 -1.71
CA ILE A 99 -0.33 -11.08 -0.93
C ILE A 99 0.02 -12.38 -1.63
N ASN A 100 -0.11 -12.39 -2.96
CA ASN A 100 0.18 -13.54 -3.81
C ASN A 100 0.95 -13.06 -5.04
N LEU A 101 1.93 -13.85 -5.45
CA LEU A 101 2.82 -13.58 -6.56
C LEU A 101 3.07 -14.90 -7.27
N LYS A 102 2.69 -14.96 -8.55
CA LYS A 102 2.85 -16.15 -9.40
C LYS A 102 3.58 -15.75 -10.66
N ASN A 103 4.65 -16.46 -10.98
CA ASN A 103 5.38 -16.25 -12.22
C ASN A 103 4.48 -16.63 -13.41
N HIS A 104 4.43 -15.78 -14.43
CA HIS A 104 3.55 -15.97 -15.58
C HIS A 104 4.13 -16.97 -16.60
#